data_AF-D8Q6F9-F1
#
_entry.id   AF-D8Q6F9-F1
#
_cell.length_a   1.000
_cell.length_b   1.000
_cell.length_c   1.000
_cell.angle_alpha   90.00
_cell.angle_beta   90.00
_cell.angle_gamma   90.00
#
_symmetry.space_group_name_H-M   'P 1'
#
loop_
_entity.id
_entity.type
_entity.pdbx_description
1 polymer ?
#
loop_
_entity_poly.entity_id
_entity_poly.type
_entity_poly.pdbx_seq_one_letter_code
_entity_poly.pdbx_strand_id
1 'polypeptide(L)'
;MRRHACAHCARLSAQYRRRAALTSSSIRLHPPSAADRIPSVLDQRFDLSASYLSSSTSTWHILRSCIHILSPLPLSTILTPTMSDKRLKDASPAELVRDLALSTSGTAARIEELCVYRVEEAKTKGTDAPASEGDAKDTPGLETFLYELWSEVVKMAQEDDMYHARLLEILAELKKTENAELKKTERNWRVWGAPASLSELSTFGAVARDAFEAPKVELDGKVIRTTPEDAPLFASDARDDADARTLAFTAARQRFLRLHRFLACVWAAGLWPFHDLALWTMRDALEYGPDHSSYKRVPRALKVEAAAQWAVHAGRQMYECKEIMGPKGNANWPANAGAPGRGGDKWDGVDGYDAGRWRLWREEFGRIAESDGELENVRSAAKEAAEAMRKVEEASG
;
A
#
# COMPACT_ATOMS: atom_id res chain seq x y z
N MET A 1 -14.22 -17.05 16.52
CA MET A 1 -14.19 -16.11 15.36
C MET A 1 -12.99 -16.28 14.43
N ARG A 2 -11.80 -16.76 14.86
CA ARG A 2 -10.62 -16.93 13.97
C ARG A 2 -10.72 -18.01 12.87
N ARG A 3 -11.60 -19.01 13.00
CA ARG A 3 -11.71 -20.12 12.02
C ARG A 3 -12.48 -19.79 10.74
N HIS A 4 -13.37 -18.78 10.73
CA HIS A 4 -14.09 -18.39 9.50
C HIS A 4 -13.30 -17.44 8.60
N ALA A 5 -12.37 -16.65 9.14
CA ALA A 5 -11.42 -15.87 8.33
C ALA A 5 -10.48 -16.78 7.51
N CYS A 6 -10.16 -17.97 8.03
CA CYS A 6 -9.21 -18.90 7.42
C CYS A 6 -9.68 -19.47 6.06
N ALA A 7 -10.97 -19.77 5.88
CA ALA A 7 -11.46 -20.31 4.60
C ALA A 7 -11.54 -19.25 3.49
N HIS A 8 -11.82 -17.98 3.84
CA HIS A 8 -11.83 -16.88 2.89
C HIS A 8 -10.40 -16.47 2.51
N CYS A 9 -9.50 -16.35 3.49
CA CYS A 9 -8.08 -16.14 3.26
C CYS A 9 -7.45 -17.29 2.49
N ALA A 10 -7.82 -18.56 2.72
CA ALA A 10 -7.30 -19.70 1.97
C ALA A 10 -7.73 -19.70 0.49
N ARG A 11 -8.97 -19.28 0.17
CA ARG A 11 -9.43 -19.12 -1.22
C ARG A 11 -8.75 -17.96 -1.93
N LEU A 12 -8.54 -16.84 -1.23
CA LEU A 12 -7.86 -15.66 -1.77
C LEU A 12 -6.34 -15.88 -1.89
N SER A 13 -5.74 -16.55 -0.91
CA SER A 13 -4.38 -17.07 -0.98
C SER A 13 -4.24 -18.13 -2.08
N ALA A 14 -5.25 -18.97 -2.34
CA ALA A 14 -5.24 -19.86 -3.51
C ALA A 14 -5.34 -19.08 -4.84
N GLN A 15 -6.10 -17.97 -4.87
CA GLN A 15 -6.19 -17.07 -6.02
C GLN A 15 -4.86 -16.34 -6.26
N TYR A 16 -4.20 -15.86 -5.21
CA TYR A 16 -2.84 -15.29 -5.26
C TYR A 16 -1.77 -16.34 -5.57
N ARG A 17 -1.87 -17.57 -5.03
CA ARG A 17 -0.97 -18.72 -5.34
C ARG A 17 -1.01 -19.09 -6.82
N ARG A 18 -2.20 -19.13 -7.44
CA ARG A 18 -2.32 -19.34 -8.88
C ARG A 18 -1.82 -18.15 -9.68
N ARG A 19 -2.03 -16.92 -9.20
CA ARG A 19 -1.62 -15.71 -9.92
C ARG A 19 -0.12 -15.47 -9.87
N ALA A 20 0.54 -15.66 -8.73
CA ALA A 20 2.01 -15.63 -8.60
C ALA A 20 2.70 -16.70 -9.47
N ALA A 21 2.10 -17.89 -9.57
CA ALA A 21 2.59 -18.94 -10.48
C ALA A 21 2.44 -18.57 -11.97
N LEU A 22 1.38 -17.83 -12.33
CA LEU A 22 1.12 -17.37 -13.71
C LEU A 22 1.90 -16.09 -14.08
N THR A 23 2.18 -15.19 -13.13
CA THR A 23 3.02 -14.00 -13.37
C THR A 23 4.50 -14.35 -13.42
N SER A 24 4.95 -15.34 -12.63
CA SER A 24 6.34 -15.84 -12.69
C SER A 24 6.69 -16.51 -14.02
N SER A 25 5.69 -16.97 -14.79
CA SER A 25 5.88 -17.59 -16.11
C SER A 25 5.74 -16.61 -17.30
N SER A 26 5.18 -15.41 -17.11
CA SER A 26 4.91 -14.44 -18.20
C SER A 26 5.69 -13.11 -18.12
N ILE A 27 6.50 -12.88 -17.09
CA ILE A 27 7.37 -11.70 -17.02
C ILE A 27 8.83 -12.11 -17.27
N ARG A 28 9.17 -12.38 -18.53
CA ARG A 28 10.54 -12.11 -19.02
C ARG A 28 10.53 -10.70 -19.57
N LEU A 29 10.81 -9.73 -18.70
CA LEU A 29 11.21 -8.41 -19.19
C LEU A 29 12.53 -8.61 -19.94
N HIS A 30 12.55 -8.31 -21.24
CA HIS A 30 13.80 -8.15 -21.95
C HIS A 30 14.60 -7.04 -21.25
N PRO A 31 15.91 -7.21 -21.02
CA PRO A 31 16.73 -6.12 -20.50
C PRO A 31 16.67 -4.95 -21.49
N PRO A 32 16.49 -3.71 -21.02
CA PRO A 32 16.53 -2.54 -21.89
C PRO A 32 17.90 -2.43 -22.55
N SER A 33 17.89 -2.02 -23.83
CA SER A 33 19.08 -1.65 -24.57
C SER A 33 19.86 -0.57 -23.80
N ALA A 34 21.19 -0.62 -23.84
CA ALA A 34 22.11 0.28 -23.13
C ALA A 34 21.96 1.80 -23.48
N ALA A 35 20.99 2.17 -24.31
CA ALA A 35 20.64 3.54 -24.65
C ALA A 35 19.55 4.15 -23.74
N ASP A 36 18.82 3.37 -22.95
CA ASP A 36 17.75 3.89 -22.07
C ASP A 36 18.25 3.97 -20.61
N ARG A 37 18.93 5.07 -20.28
CA ARG A 37 19.19 5.41 -18.87
C ARG A 37 17.89 5.85 -18.21
N ILE A 38 17.37 4.98 -17.33
CA ILE A 38 16.34 5.30 -16.35
C ILE A 38 16.83 6.50 -15.51
N PRO A 39 16.12 7.65 -15.48
CA PRO A 39 16.40 8.71 -14.51
C PRO A 39 16.23 8.14 -13.11
N SER A 40 17.16 8.43 -12.21
CA SER A 40 17.07 8.02 -10.80
C SER A 40 15.70 8.40 -10.24
N VAL A 41 15.03 7.45 -9.60
CA VAL A 41 13.72 7.61 -8.93
C VAL A 41 13.76 8.70 -7.84
N LEU A 42 14.93 9.22 -7.49
CA LEU A 42 15.13 10.33 -6.54
C LEU A 42 15.00 11.74 -7.14
N ASP A 43 14.81 11.90 -8.47
CA ASP A 43 14.72 13.24 -9.09
C ASP A 43 13.28 13.76 -9.28
N GLN A 44 12.27 12.94 -9.00
CA GLN A 44 10.91 13.46 -8.77
C GLN A 44 10.81 13.94 -7.32
N ARG A 45 11.35 15.14 -7.06
CA ARG A 45 10.97 15.90 -5.87
C ARG A 45 9.47 16.15 -5.92
N PHE A 46 8.71 15.35 -5.17
CA PHE A 46 7.38 15.70 -4.76
C PHE A 46 7.47 16.99 -3.94
N ASP A 47 7.12 18.11 -4.56
CA ASP A 47 7.05 19.41 -3.91
C ASP A 47 5.79 19.45 -3.01
N LEU A 48 5.87 18.77 -1.86
CA LEU A 48 4.80 18.65 -0.87
C LEU A 48 4.79 19.80 0.14
N SER A 49 5.46 20.92 -0.12
CA SER A 49 5.64 22.00 0.87
C SER A 49 5.15 23.40 0.49
N ALA A 50 4.37 23.59 -0.58
CA ALA A 50 4.13 24.95 -1.12
C ALA A 50 2.66 25.44 -1.16
N SER A 51 1.74 24.92 -0.35
CA SER A 51 0.35 25.44 -0.32
C SER A 51 -0.17 25.90 1.05
N TYR A 52 0.64 25.85 2.11
CA TYR A 52 0.29 26.44 3.41
C TYR A 52 1.51 27.16 3.98
N LEU A 53 1.54 28.49 3.85
CA LEU A 53 2.25 29.51 4.67
C LEU A 53 2.50 30.76 3.80
N SER A 54 1.47 31.59 3.66
CA SER A 54 1.63 32.98 3.22
C SER A 54 1.73 33.88 4.45
N SER A 55 2.95 34.28 4.82
CA SER A 55 3.29 35.64 5.28
C SER A 55 4.68 35.68 5.94
N SER A 56 5.35 36.81 5.76
CA SER A 56 6.61 37.25 6.38
C SER A 56 7.91 36.96 5.63
N THR A 57 8.26 37.93 4.80
CA THR A 57 9.57 38.19 4.21
C THR A 57 10.59 38.62 5.28
N SER A 58 11.73 37.92 5.38
CA SER A 58 13.08 38.52 5.44
C SER A 58 14.14 37.50 5.86
N THR A 59 15.36 37.73 5.39
CA THR A 59 16.64 37.11 5.80
C THR A 59 17.11 35.88 5.00
N TRP A 60 17.43 36.08 3.72
CA TRP A 60 18.35 35.24 2.95
C TRP A 60 19.54 36.05 2.45
N HIS A 61 20.44 36.43 3.36
CA HIS A 61 21.81 36.82 3.04
C HIS A 61 22.68 36.45 4.24
N ILE A 62 23.43 35.34 4.12
CA ILE A 62 24.69 34.95 4.79
C ILE A 62 24.71 33.41 4.77
N LEU A 63 25.43 32.84 3.81
CA LEU A 63 26.11 31.53 3.81
C LEU A 63 26.43 31.11 2.36
N ARG A 64 27.28 31.88 1.68
CA ARG A 64 27.83 31.50 0.37
C ARG A 64 29.35 31.71 0.27
N SER A 65 30.05 31.50 1.37
CA SER A 65 31.52 31.52 1.41
C SER A 65 32.02 30.45 2.37
N CYS A 66 32.27 29.25 1.86
CA CYS A 66 33.22 28.24 2.38
C CYS A 66 33.12 26.98 1.50
N ILE A 67 33.53 27.09 0.23
CA ILE A 67 33.86 25.93 -0.59
C ILE A 67 35.25 26.21 -1.15
N HIS A 68 36.28 25.67 -0.49
CA HIS A 68 37.50 25.17 -1.11
C HIS A 68 38.32 24.42 -0.05
N ILE A 69 38.92 23.30 -0.46
CA ILE A 69 39.85 22.41 0.24
C ILE A 69 39.22 21.32 1.12
N LEU A 70 38.87 20.18 0.51
CA LEU A 70 39.08 18.86 1.11
C LEU A 70 39.42 17.84 0.00
N SER A 71 40.61 17.25 0.14
CA SER A 71 41.15 16.15 -0.68
C SER A 71 40.38 14.84 -0.50
N PRO A 72 40.45 13.88 -1.44
CA PRO A 72 39.72 12.62 -1.34
C PRO A 72 40.36 11.73 -0.27
N LEU A 73 39.59 11.38 0.76
CA LEU A 73 39.94 10.30 1.68
C LEU A 73 39.54 8.94 1.07
N PRO A 74 40.30 7.87 1.34
CA PRO A 74 40.02 6.56 0.80
C PRO A 74 38.71 6.01 1.38
N LEU A 75 37.89 5.41 0.50
CA LEU A 75 36.72 4.60 0.83
C LEU A 75 37.13 3.51 1.83
N SER A 76 36.97 3.82 3.11
CA SER A 76 37.22 2.94 4.22
C SER A 76 35.86 2.38 4.64
N THR A 77 35.72 1.07 4.51
CA THR A 77 34.71 0.19 5.09
C THR A 77 33.75 0.90 6.06
N ILE A 78 32.52 1.18 5.61
CA ILE A 78 31.43 1.52 6.51
C ILE A 78 31.17 0.27 7.36
N LEU A 79 31.82 0.23 8.52
CA LEU A 79 31.52 -0.72 9.58
C LEU A 79 30.10 -0.39 10.04
N THR A 80 29.12 -1.11 9.50
CA THR A 80 27.77 -1.14 10.06
C THR A 80 27.93 -1.57 11.51
N PRO A 81 27.56 -0.72 12.49
CA PRO A 81 27.74 -1.05 13.90
C PRO A 81 26.97 -2.33 14.18
N THR A 82 27.64 -3.45 14.46
CA THR A 82 26.98 -4.70 14.81
C THR A 82 26.28 -4.45 16.15
N MET A 83 24.94 -4.35 16.17
CA MET A 83 24.20 -4.47 17.43
C MET A 83 24.61 -5.81 18.03
N SER A 84 24.99 -5.81 19.31
CA SER A 84 25.25 -7.08 19.99
C SER A 84 24.01 -7.97 19.85
N ASP A 85 24.21 -9.26 19.61
CA ASP A 85 23.12 -10.25 19.45
C ASP A 85 22.01 -10.06 20.49
N LYS A 86 22.37 -9.67 21.72
CA LYS A 86 21.43 -9.41 22.79
C LYS A 86 20.37 -8.36 22.46
N ARG A 87 20.74 -7.23 21.83
CA ARG A 87 19.76 -6.17 21.53
C ARG A 87 18.84 -6.54 20.36
N LEU A 88 19.32 -7.34 19.40
CA LEU A 88 18.47 -7.79 18.28
C LEU A 88 17.38 -8.75 18.77
N LYS A 89 17.67 -9.59 19.78
CA LYS A 89 16.70 -10.54 20.37
C LYS A 89 15.49 -9.86 21.00
N ASP A 90 15.76 -8.73 21.65
CA ASP A 90 14.75 -7.96 22.36
C ASP A 90 14.00 -7.00 21.41
N ALA A 91 14.51 -6.77 20.20
CA ALA A 91 13.88 -5.89 19.22
C ALA A 91 12.63 -6.51 18.60
N SER A 92 11.62 -5.66 18.42
CA SER A 92 10.43 -5.91 17.61
C SER A 92 10.61 -5.33 16.20
N PRO A 93 9.92 -5.86 15.19
CA PRO A 93 9.85 -5.24 13.87
C PRO A 93 9.43 -3.77 13.96
N ALA A 94 8.54 -3.44 14.90
CA ALA A 94 8.01 -2.10 15.06
C ALA A 94 9.05 -1.08 15.52
N GLU A 95 9.89 -1.44 16.49
CA GLU A 95 10.98 -0.59 16.94
C GLU A 95 11.95 -0.30 15.78
N LEU A 96 12.26 -1.29 14.94
CA LEU A 96 13.18 -1.12 13.81
C LEU A 96 12.63 -0.18 12.73
N VAL A 97 11.34 -0.31 12.39
CA VAL A 97 10.71 0.56 11.37
C VAL A 97 10.62 2.01 11.87
N ARG A 98 10.33 2.19 13.17
CA ARG A 98 10.23 3.51 13.84
C ARG A 98 11.57 4.14 14.18
N ASP A 99 12.67 3.39 14.19
CA ASP A 99 13.99 3.92 14.53
C ASP A 99 14.53 4.84 13.43
N LEU A 100 14.30 6.14 13.59
CA LEU A 100 14.76 7.18 12.67
C LEU A 100 16.28 7.39 12.69
N ALA A 101 17.00 6.84 13.68
CA ALA A 101 18.46 6.89 13.69
C ALA A 101 19.07 5.93 12.65
N LEU A 102 18.31 4.92 12.22
CA LEU A 102 18.71 4.03 11.13
C LEU A 102 18.33 4.63 9.77
N SER A 103 19.28 4.57 8.83
CA SER A 103 18.98 4.75 7.40
C SER A 103 17.97 3.71 6.95
N THR A 104 17.24 3.97 5.87
CA THR A 104 16.25 3.04 5.33
C THR A 104 16.87 1.70 4.90
N SER A 105 18.08 1.73 4.34
CA SER A 105 18.89 0.53 4.08
C SER A 105 19.33 -0.20 5.36
N GLY A 106 19.71 0.55 6.40
CA GLY A 106 20.08 -0.01 7.71
C GLY A 106 18.89 -0.68 8.39
N THR A 107 17.71 -0.08 8.32
CA THR A 107 16.46 -0.67 8.80
C THR A 107 16.12 -1.94 8.04
N ALA A 108 16.21 -1.95 6.70
CA ALA A 108 15.95 -3.16 5.90
C ALA A 108 16.89 -4.32 6.28
N ALA A 109 18.20 -4.06 6.39
CA ALA A 109 19.18 -5.06 6.82
C ALA A 109 18.86 -5.62 8.22
N ARG A 110 18.43 -4.77 9.16
CA ARG A 110 18.04 -5.21 10.51
C ARG A 110 16.76 -6.03 10.52
N ILE A 111 15.79 -5.70 9.67
CA ILE A 111 14.57 -6.49 9.52
C ILE A 111 14.92 -7.90 9.02
N GLU A 112 15.83 -8.03 8.06
CA GLU A 112 16.30 -9.32 7.55
C GLU A 112 16.99 -10.15 8.63
N GLU A 113 17.94 -9.56 9.35
CA GLU A 113 18.63 -10.22 10.47
C GLU A 113 17.63 -10.70 11.53
N LEU A 114 16.67 -9.84 11.90
CA LEU A 114 15.63 -10.18 12.88
C LEU A 114 14.73 -11.31 12.37
N CYS A 115 14.38 -11.29 11.09
CA CYS A 115 13.55 -12.32 10.47
C CYS A 115 14.23 -13.70 10.55
N VAL A 116 15.49 -13.79 10.14
CA VAL A 116 16.30 -15.02 10.22
C VAL A 116 16.39 -15.49 11.67
N TYR A 117 16.68 -14.58 12.61
CA TYR A 117 16.75 -14.90 14.03
C TYR A 117 15.45 -15.52 14.55
N ARG A 118 14.29 -14.93 14.23
CA ARG A 118 12.97 -15.41 14.68
C ARG A 118 12.60 -16.78 14.10
N VAL A 119 12.98 -17.04 12.84
CA VAL A 119 12.79 -18.34 12.20
C VAL A 119 13.63 -19.42 12.90
N GLU A 120 14.90 -19.15 13.17
CA GLU A 120 15.76 -20.12 13.87
C GLU A 120 15.32 -20.33 15.33
N GLU A 121 14.92 -19.27 16.02
CA GLU A 121 14.36 -19.36 17.37
C GLU A 121 13.12 -20.26 17.40
N ALA A 122 12.18 -20.07 16.46
CA ALA A 122 10.97 -20.86 16.38
C ALA A 122 11.24 -22.36 16.11
N LYS A 123 12.25 -22.68 15.28
CA LYS A 123 12.71 -24.06 15.04
C LYS A 123 13.23 -24.71 16.31
N THR A 124 14.06 -24.01 17.10
CA THR A 124 14.65 -24.58 18.33
C THR A 124 13.63 -24.80 19.44
N LYS A 125 12.57 -23.99 19.51
CA LYS A 125 11.50 -24.14 20.50
C LYS A 125 10.56 -25.31 20.23
N GLY A 126 10.77 -26.07 19.15
CA GLY A 126 9.98 -27.26 18.86
C GLY A 126 8.48 -26.96 18.82
N THR A 127 8.10 -25.84 18.17
CA THR A 127 6.69 -25.54 17.91
C THR A 127 6.13 -26.50 16.85
N ASP A 128 6.11 -27.78 17.21
CA ASP A 128 5.56 -28.90 16.47
C ASP A 128 4.06 -28.93 16.72
N ALA A 129 3.33 -28.07 16.01
CA ALA A 129 1.98 -28.45 15.64
C ALA A 129 2.09 -29.79 14.87
N PRO A 130 1.31 -30.83 15.24
CA PRO A 130 1.42 -32.15 14.64
C PRO A 130 1.24 -32.05 13.13
N ALA A 131 2.19 -32.63 12.40
CA ALA A 131 2.24 -32.58 10.94
C ALA A 131 1.03 -33.31 10.35
N SER A 132 0.27 -32.64 9.49
CA SER A 132 -0.55 -33.35 8.51
C SER A 132 0.38 -33.89 7.43
N GLU A 133 0.46 -35.21 7.29
CA GLU A 133 1.20 -35.89 6.23
C GLU A 133 0.74 -35.38 4.86
N GLY A 134 1.65 -34.77 4.08
CA GLY A 134 1.44 -34.48 2.66
C GLY A 134 1.78 -33.07 2.19
N ASP A 135 1.81 -32.07 3.07
CA ASP A 135 2.08 -30.68 2.69
C ASP A 135 3.50 -30.24 3.12
N ALA A 136 4.22 -29.58 2.22
CA ALA A 136 5.50 -28.95 2.57
C ALA A 136 5.26 -27.98 3.75
N LYS A 137 5.81 -28.32 4.93
CA LYS A 137 5.58 -27.60 6.18
C LYS A 137 5.97 -26.13 6.03
N ASP A 138 5.09 -25.22 6.43
CA ASP A 138 5.40 -23.80 6.52
C ASP A 138 6.60 -23.57 7.43
N THR A 139 7.35 -22.50 7.16
CA THR A 139 8.53 -22.16 7.95
C THR A 139 8.09 -21.68 9.34
N PRO A 140 8.50 -22.36 10.42
CA PRO A 140 8.07 -22.01 11.78
C PRO A 140 8.36 -20.56 12.11
N GLY A 141 7.38 -19.84 12.66
CA GLY A 141 7.50 -18.44 13.10
C GLY A 141 7.51 -17.39 11.99
N LEU A 142 7.75 -17.76 10.73
CA LEU A 142 7.88 -16.80 9.62
C LEU A 142 6.57 -16.04 9.35
N GLU A 143 5.44 -16.74 9.26
CA GLU A 143 4.14 -16.10 9.02
C GLU A 143 3.84 -15.04 10.07
N THR A 144 3.99 -15.39 11.35
CA THR A 144 3.76 -14.47 12.48
C THR A 144 4.66 -13.24 12.36
N PHE A 145 5.95 -13.43 12.11
CA PHE A 145 6.89 -12.33 11.95
C PHE A 145 6.50 -11.39 10.81
N LEU A 146 6.21 -11.92 9.62
CA LEU A 146 5.83 -11.12 8.45
C LEU A 146 4.52 -10.37 8.71
N TYR A 147 3.53 -11.02 9.32
CA TYR A 147 2.27 -10.37 9.69
C TYR A 147 2.48 -9.22 10.66
N GLU A 148 3.30 -9.39 11.69
CA GLU A 148 3.62 -8.33 12.65
C GLU A 148 4.34 -7.15 11.98
N LEU A 149 5.37 -7.43 11.18
CA LEU A 149 6.11 -6.43 10.43
C LEU A 149 5.19 -5.59 9.53
N TRP A 150 4.38 -6.24 8.68
CA TRP A 150 3.50 -5.53 7.76
C TRP A 150 2.36 -4.83 8.47
N SER A 151 1.86 -5.39 9.57
CA SER A 151 0.82 -4.72 10.37
C SER A 151 1.33 -3.40 10.92
N GLU A 152 2.59 -3.36 11.36
CA GLU A 152 3.18 -2.11 11.82
C GLU A 152 3.43 -1.13 10.68
N VAL A 153 3.97 -1.57 9.53
CA VAL A 153 4.16 -0.70 8.36
C VAL A 153 2.84 -0.04 7.95
N VAL A 154 1.77 -0.84 7.85
CA VAL A 154 0.43 -0.35 7.51
C VAL A 154 -0.12 0.59 8.57
N LYS A 155 0.06 0.26 9.86
CA LYS A 155 -0.37 1.10 10.98
C LYS A 155 0.35 2.46 10.98
N MET A 156 1.66 2.47 10.80
CA MET A 156 2.44 3.72 10.71
C MET A 156 1.98 4.60 9.54
N ALA A 157 1.71 3.98 8.37
CA ALA A 157 1.18 4.70 7.22
C ALA A 157 -0.22 5.32 7.49
N GLN A 158 -1.02 4.73 8.38
CA GLN A 158 -2.31 5.27 8.81
C GLN A 158 -2.16 6.43 9.81
N GLU A 159 -1.20 6.32 10.73
CA GLU A 159 -1.00 7.27 11.82
C GLU A 159 -0.53 8.64 11.31
N ASP A 160 0.44 8.67 10.40
CA ASP A 160 1.08 9.91 9.95
C ASP A 160 1.64 9.77 8.53
N ASP A 161 1.34 10.74 7.66
CA ASP A 161 1.81 10.72 6.26
C ASP A 161 3.29 11.08 6.14
N MET A 162 3.91 11.67 7.17
CA MET A 162 5.35 11.93 7.20
C MET A 162 6.19 10.65 7.06
N TYR A 163 5.64 9.49 7.44
CA TYR A 163 6.34 8.22 7.32
C TYR A 163 6.27 7.62 5.91
N HIS A 164 5.38 8.09 5.02
CA HIS A 164 5.13 7.43 3.74
C HIS A 164 6.41 7.30 2.89
N ALA A 165 7.19 8.37 2.74
CA ALA A 165 8.44 8.34 1.98
C ALA A 165 9.45 7.32 2.57
N ARG A 166 9.65 7.35 3.89
CA ARG A 166 10.55 6.42 4.59
C ARG A 166 10.09 4.96 4.42
N LEU A 167 8.79 4.69 4.56
CA LEU A 167 8.23 3.35 4.41
C LEU A 167 8.40 2.83 2.98
N LEU A 168 8.16 3.67 1.96
CA LEU A 168 8.40 3.33 0.56
C LEU A 168 9.88 2.98 0.29
N GLU A 169 10.80 3.77 0.85
CA GLU A 169 12.24 3.49 0.76
C GLU A 169 12.63 2.18 1.44
N ILE A 170 12.12 1.90 2.66
CA ILE A 170 12.39 0.62 3.34
C ILE A 170 11.88 -0.56 2.49
N LEU A 171 10.66 -0.46 1.95
CA LEU A 171 10.13 -1.49 1.05
C LEU A 171 10.99 -1.66 -0.20
N ALA A 172 11.46 -0.56 -0.80
CA ALA A 172 12.35 -0.59 -1.96
C ALA A 172 13.70 -1.25 -1.61
N GLU A 173 14.28 -0.95 -0.45
CA GLU A 173 15.52 -1.58 0.01
C GLU A 173 15.34 -3.08 0.24
N LEU A 174 14.24 -3.51 0.87
CA LEU A 174 13.94 -4.94 1.04
C LEU A 174 13.79 -5.68 -0.30
N LYS A 175 13.25 -5.02 -1.34
CA LYS A 175 13.18 -5.59 -2.70
C LYS A 175 14.54 -5.68 -3.38
N LYS A 176 15.47 -4.76 -3.09
CA LYS A 176 16.83 -4.75 -3.65
C LYS A 176 17.72 -5.82 -3.04
N THR A 177 17.36 -6.41 -1.91
CA THR A 177 18.26 -7.32 -1.21
C THR A 177 18.66 -8.51 -2.07
N GLU A 178 19.92 -8.48 -2.50
CA GLU A 178 20.56 -9.52 -3.28
C GLU A 178 21.47 -10.44 -2.47
N ASN A 179 21.49 -10.30 -1.15
CA ASN A 179 22.42 -11.03 -0.28
C ASN A 179 22.34 -12.54 -0.56
N ALA A 180 23.39 -13.10 -1.17
CA ALA A 180 23.40 -14.44 -1.72
C ALA A 180 23.23 -15.53 -0.64
N GLU A 181 23.74 -15.28 0.57
CA GLU A 181 23.60 -16.19 1.72
C GLU A 181 22.20 -16.11 2.33
N LEU A 182 21.62 -14.91 2.44
CA LEU A 182 20.21 -14.75 2.78
C LEU A 182 19.31 -15.40 1.74
N LYS A 183 19.53 -15.16 0.44
CA LYS A 183 18.82 -15.84 -0.64
C LYS A 183 18.92 -17.36 -0.55
N LYS A 184 20.04 -17.91 -0.09
CA LYS A 184 20.19 -19.37 0.14
C LYS A 184 19.30 -19.85 1.29
N THR A 185 19.14 -19.04 2.33
CA THR A 185 18.34 -19.32 3.52
C THR A 185 16.83 -19.12 3.25
N GLU A 186 16.46 -18.04 2.56
CA GLU A 186 15.11 -17.70 2.10
C GLU A 186 14.56 -18.69 1.07
N ARG A 187 15.42 -19.37 0.29
CA ARG A 187 14.98 -20.33 -0.75
C ARG A 187 14.06 -21.44 -0.25
N ASN A 188 14.09 -21.74 1.05
CA ASN A 188 13.24 -22.76 1.66
C ASN A 188 12.10 -22.18 2.51
N TRP A 189 11.98 -20.86 2.57
CA TRP A 189 10.93 -20.20 3.33
C TRP A 189 9.56 -20.40 2.67
N ARG A 190 8.59 -20.76 3.49
CA ARG A 190 7.21 -21.02 3.07
C ARG A 190 6.21 -20.42 4.04
N VAL A 191 5.16 -19.84 3.46
CA VAL A 191 3.97 -19.39 4.16
C VAL A 191 2.75 -19.85 3.35
N TRP A 192 1.80 -20.53 4.01
CA TRP A 192 0.61 -21.11 3.40
C TRP A 192 0.91 -22.07 2.24
N GLY A 193 2.00 -22.84 2.38
CA GLY A 193 2.51 -23.79 1.40
C GLY A 193 3.18 -23.15 0.18
N ALA A 194 3.25 -21.81 0.09
CA ALA A 194 3.88 -21.10 -1.02
C ALA A 194 5.28 -20.60 -0.63
N PRO A 195 6.23 -20.51 -1.58
CA PRO A 195 7.50 -19.82 -1.35
C PRO A 195 7.27 -18.41 -0.81
N ALA A 196 8.07 -17.99 0.17
CA ALA A 196 7.99 -16.68 0.78
C ALA A 196 9.37 -16.05 0.90
N SER A 197 9.44 -14.73 0.78
CA SER A 197 10.65 -13.93 1.03
C SER A 197 10.27 -12.51 1.43
N LEU A 198 11.23 -11.80 2.03
CA LEU A 198 11.07 -10.37 2.31
C LEU A 198 11.10 -9.53 1.02
N SER A 199 11.93 -9.92 0.04
CA SER A 199 12.03 -9.26 -1.27
C SER A 199 10.74 -9.31 -2.10
N GLU A 200 9.98 -10.39 -1.95
CA GLU A 200 8.66 -10.56 -2.53
C GLU A 200 7.56 -10.07 -1.58
N LEU A 201 7.90 -9.28 -0.53
CA LEU A 201 6.97 -8.68 0.44
C LEU A 201 5.85 -9.66 0.86
N SER A 202 6.23 -10.92 1.13
CA SER A 202 5.27 -12.00 1.33
C SER A 202 4.33 -11.68 2.48
N THR A 203 3.03 -11.90 2.30
CA THR A 203 1.91 -11.51 3.19
C THR A 203 1.57 -10.02 3.28
N PHE A 204 2.36 -9.10 2.71
CA PHE A 204 2.06 -7.66 2.75
C PHE A 204 0.70 -7.34 2.13
N GLY A 205 0.40 -7.90 0.94
CA GLY A 205 -0.90 -7.71 0.30
C GLY A 205 -2.09 -8.23 1.13
N ALA A 206 -1.90 -9.27 1.94
CA ALA A 206 -2.96 -9.78 2.83
C ALA A 206 -3.22 -8.80 3.98
N VAL A 207 -2.17 -8.30 4.62
CA VAL A 207 -2.27 -7.31 5.69
C VAL A 207 -2.85 -5.99 5.19
N ALA A 208 -2.38 -5.50 4.03
CA ALA A 208 -2.91 -4.30 3.40
C ALA A 208 -4.41 -4.46 3.10
N ARG A 209 -4.83 -5.62 2.59
CA ARG A 209 -6.24 -5.92 2.33
C ARG A 209 -7.09 -5.91 3.60
N ASP A 210 -6.60 -6.49 4.69
CA ASP A 210 -7.32 -6.51 5.97
C ASP A 210 -7.50 -5.10 6.55
N ALA A 211 -6.56 -4.19 6.30
CA ALA A 211 -6.68 -2.78 6.68
C ALA A 211 -7.55 -1.95 5.72
N PHE A 212 -7.64 -2.38 4.46
CA PHE A 212 -8.37 -1.70 3.38
C PHE A 212 -9.90 -1.86 3.47
N GLU A 213 -10.43 -2.90 4.15
CA GLU A 213 -11.87 -3.23 4.09
C GLU A 213 -12.81 -2.11 4.57
N ALA A 214 -12.47 -1.41 5.66
CA ALA A 214 -13.27 -0.34 6.24
C ALA A 214 -12.47 0.52 7.25
N PRO A 215 -12.84 1.79 7.46
CA PRO A 215 -12.26 2.61 8.52
C PRO A 215 -12.56 2.00 9.91
N LYS A 216 -11.51 1.85 10.72
CA LYS A 216 -11.62 1.39 12.11
C LYS A 216 -11.79 2.59 13.03
N VAL A 217 -12.99 2.72 13.61
CA VAL A 217 -13.32 3.77 14.57
C VAL A 217 -12.99 3.28 15.97
N GLU A 218 -12.10 4.00 16.65
CA GLU A 218 -11.69 3.71 18.03
C GLU A 218 -12.24 4.79 18.95
N LEU A 219 -13.05 4.39 19.93
CA LEU A 219 -13.63 5.25 20.94
C LEU A 219 -13.33 4.63 22.31
N ASP A 220 -12.73 5.42 23.21
CA ASP A 220 -12.32 4.99 24.56
C ASP A 220 -11.47 3.70 24.55
N GLY A 221 -10.53 3.61 23.60
CA GLY A 221 -9.62 2.47 23.43
C GLY A 221 -10.28 1.21 22.87
N LYS A 222 -11.51 1.30 22.35
CA LYS A 222 -12.24 0.16 21.77
C LYS A 222 -12.64 0.44 20.33
N VAL A 223 -12.44 -0.54 19.46
CA VAL A 223 -13.00 -0.50 18.11
C VAL A 223 -14.52 -0.64 18.21
N ILE A 224 -15.26 0.36 17.75
CA ILE A 224 -16.72 0.33 17.72
C ILE A 224 -17.24 -0.11 16.36
N ARG A 225 -18.42 -0.72 16.36
CA ARG A 225 -19.13 -1.05 15.13
C ARG A 225 -19.74 0.22 14.54
N THR A 226 -19.50 0.47 13.26
CA THR A 226 -20.15 1.54 12.50
C THR A 226 -21.54 1.11 12.05
N THR A 227 -22.49 2.05 12.08
CA THR A 227 -23.85 1.86 11.55
C THR A 227 -24.14 2.89 10.43
N PRO A 228 -25.19 2.70 9.62
CA PRO A 228 -25.55 3.67 8.58
C PRO A 228 -25.81 5.08 9.11
N GLU A 229 -26.29 5.21 10.35
CA GLU A 229 -26.54 6.49 11.02
C GLU A 229 -25.24 7.27 11.31
N ASP A 230 -24.10 6.57 11.34
CA ASP A 230 -22.79 7.20 11.53
C ASP A 230 -22.20 7.77 10.23
N ALA A 231 -22.83 7.54 9.09
CA ALA A 231 -22.32 7.98 7.80
C ALA A 231 -21.97 9.48 7.74
N PRO A 232 -22.79 10.40 8.31
CA PRO A 232 -22.45 11.82 8.35
C PRO A 232 -21.18 12.14 9.17
N LEU A 233 -20.85 11.32 10.17
CA LEU A 233 -19.67 11.55 11.03
C LEU A 233 -18.35 11.30 10.30
N PHE A 234 -18.35 10.44 9.27
CA PHE A 234 -17.20 10.30 8.38
C PHE A 234 -17.06 11.46 7.41
N ALA A 235 -18.09 12.28 7.26
CA ALA A 235 -18.18 13.27 6.20
C ALA A 235 -17.80 14.68 6.69
N SER A 236 -17.79 14.89 8.01
CA SER A 236 -17.42 16.15 8.64
C SER A 236 -15.93 16.23 8.90
N ASP A 237 -15.34 17.41 8.67
CA ASP A 237 -14.14 17.79 9.38
C ASP A 237 -14.53 18.17 10.82
N ALA A 238 -13.74 17.76 11.81
CA ALA A 238 -14.03 18.06 13.20
C ALA A 238 -13.81 19.55 13.49
N ARG A 239 -14.76 20.16 14.19
CA ARG A 239 -14.58 21.48 14.80
C ARG A 239 -13.83 21.33 16.12
N ASP A 240 -13.23 22.42 16.61
CA ASP A 240 -12.48 22.41 17.87
C ASP A 240 -13.33 22.01 19.10
N ASP A 241 -14.66 22.19 19.02
CA ASP A 241 -15.64 21.85 20.05
C ASP A 241 -16.36 20.51 19.83
N ALA A 242 -15.89 19.70 18.87
CA ALA A 242 -16.50 18.42 18.55
C ALA A 242 -16.46 17.42 19.72
N ASP A 243 -17.53 16.64 19.88
CA ASP A 243 -17.57 15.57 20.87
C ASP A 243 -16.59 14.42 20.56
N ALA A 244 -16.31 13.57 21.55
CA ALA A 244 -15.36 12.48 21.43
C ALA A 244 -15.71 11.46 20.32
N ARG A 245 -17.00 11.25 20.03
CA ARG A 245 -17.42 10.36 18.94
C ARG A 245 -17.09 10.99 17.60
N THR A 246 -17.45 12.26 17.39
CA THR A 246 -17.14 12.99 16.16
C THR A 246 -15.63 13.03 15.89
N LEU A 247 -14.81 13.26 16.93
CA LEU A 247 -13.35 13.20 16.85
C LEU A 247 -12.84 11.80 16.46
N ALA A 248 -13.39 10.73 17.05
CA ALA A 248 -13.02 9.35 16.73
C ALA A 248 -13.31 8.99 15.26
N PHE A 249 -14.46 9.41 14.73
CA PHE A 249 -14.82 9.19 13.32
C PHE A 249 -13.96 10.00 12.36
N THR A 250 -13.68 11.26 12.69
CA THR A 250 -12.78 12.11 11.90
C THR A 250 -11.38 11.49 11.83
N ALA A 251 -10.83 11.05 12.96
CA ALA A 251 -9.54 10.38 13.01
C ALA A 251 -9.53 9.06 12.20
N ALA A 252 -10.63 8.29 12.24
CA ALA A 252 -10.77 7.07 11.45
C ALA A 252 -10.82 7.33 9.94
N ARG A 253 -11.52 8.39 9.49
CA ARG A 253 -11.48 8.86 8.09
C ARG A 253 -10.05 9.20 7.69
N GLN A 254 -9.33 9.99 8.49
CA GLN A 254 -7.96 10.41 8.15
C GLN A 254 -7.01 9.21 8.02
N ARG A 255 -7.06 8.27 8.97
CA ARG A 255 -6.29 7.02 8.89
C ARG A 255 -6.61 6.23 7.62
N PHE A 256 -7.89 6.16 7.24
CA PHE A 256 -8.34 5.45 6.05
C PHE A 256 -7.82 6.11 4.76
N LEU A 257 -7.94 7.43 4.63
CA LEU A 257 -7.44 8.17 3.46
C LEU A 257 -5.91 8.08 3.33
N ARG A 258 -5.18 8.19 4.44
CA ARG A 258 -3.72 8.02 4.44
C ARG A 258 -3.29 6.62 4.02
N LEU A 259 -4.02 5.57 4.42
CA LEU A 259 -3.77 4.22 3.92
C LEU A 259 -3.91 4.15 2.40
N HIS A 260 -5.02 4.67 1.87
CA HIS A 260 -5.25 4.68 0.42
C HIS A 260 -4.15 5.42 -0.35
N ARG A 261 -3.74 6.58 0.15
CA ARG A 261 -2.59 7.33 -0.39
C ARG A 261 -1.31 6.51 -0.38
N PHE A 262 -0.99 5.89 0.75
CA PHE A 262 0.21 5.07 0.88
C PHE A 262 0.19 3.89 -0.10
N LEU A 263 -0.91 3.12 -0.16
CA LEU A 263 -1.02 1.97 -1.06
C LEU A 263 -0.97 2.38 -2.55
N ALA A 264 -1.53 3.54 -2.89
CA ALA A 264 -1.40 4.14 -4.22
C ALA A 264 0.06 4.44 -4.56
N CYS A 265 0.81 5.07 -3.64
CA CYS A 265 2.23 5.32 -3.82
C CYS A 265 3.06 4.02 -3.91
N VAL A 266 2.74 2.99 -3.11
CA VAL A 266 3.43 1.68 -3.19
C VAL A 266 3.25 1.05 -4.57
N TRP A 267 2.06 1.16 -5.15
CA TRP A 267 1.81 0.65 -6.51
C TRP A 267 2.48 1.49 -7.58
N ALA A 268 2.39 2.83 -7.49
CA ALA A 268 3.03 3.74 -8.42
C ALA A 268 4.57 3.59 -8.43
N ALA A 269 5.17 3.23 -7.29
CA ALA A 269 6.59 2.92 -7.18
C ALA A 269 6.97 1.51 -7.68
N GLY A 270 6.01 0.71 -8.17
CA GLY A 270 6.25 -0.64 -8.67
C GLY A 270 6.66 -1.64 -7.58
N LEU A 271 6.40 -1.33 -6.31
CA LEU A 271 6.84 -2.17 -5.18
C LEU A 271 5.89 -3.34 -4.94
N TRP A 272 4.59 -3.11 -5.12
CA TRP A 272 3.55 -4.13 -5.01
C TRP A 272 2.38 -3.89 -5.99
N PRO A 273 1.85 -4.93 -6.66
CA PRO A 273 0.79 -4.77 -7.65
C PRO A 273 -0.59 -4.65 -6.99
N PHE A 274 -0.97 -3.46 -6.53
CA PHE A 274 -2.31 -3.17 -5.97
C PHE A 274 -3.37 -2.77 -7.00
N HIS A 275 -3.23 -3.24 -8.24
CA HIS A 275 -4.17 -2.92 -9.31
C HIS A 275 -5.59 -3.44 -9.03
N ASP A 276 -5.73 -4.52 -8.26
CA ASP A 276 -7.04 -5.02 -7.81
C ASP A 276 -7.70 -4.08 -6.80
N LEU A 277 -6.96 -3.63 -5.78
CA LEU A 277 -7.47 -2.71 -4.75
C LEU A 277 -7.86 -1.34 -5.33
N ALA A 278 -7.04 -0.80 -6.22
CA ALA A 278 -7.36 0.45 -6.91
C ALA A 278 -8.65 0.32 -7.74
N LEU A 279 -8.76 -0.74 -8.56
CA LEU A 279 -9.95 -0.99 -9.37
C LEU A 279 -11.21 -1.15 -8.51
N TRP A 280 -11.11 -1.87 -7.37
CA TRP A 280 -12.24 -2.01 -6.45
C TRP A 280 -12.62 -0.68 -5.80
N THR A 281 -11.65 0.17 -5.45
CA THR A 281 -11.93 1.50 -4.88
C THR A 281 -12.66 2.38 -5.89
N MET A 282 -12.17 2.43 -7.12
CA MET A 282 -12.77 3.22 -8.21
C MET A 282 -14.19 2.75 -8.52
N ARG A 283 -14.38 1.43 -8.67
CA ARG A 283 -15.71 0.84 -8.88
C ARG A 283 -16.68 1.22 -7.76
N ASP A 284 -16.27 0.99 -6.53
CA ASP A 284 -17.11 1.22 -5.36
C ASP A 284 -17.54 2.68 -5.22
N ALA A 285 -16.68 3.63 -5.60
CA ALA A 285 -16.95 5.06 -5.52
C ALA A 285 -17.77 5.61 -6.69
N LEU A 286 -17.49 5.15 -7.92
CA LEU A 286 -17.89 5.85 -9.14
C LEU A 286 -18.90 5.07 -9.99
N GLU A 287 -18.88 3.73 -9.92
CA GLU A 287 -19.66 2.90 -10.85
C GLU A 287 -21.01 2.45 -10.29
N TYR A 288 -21.25 2.53 -8.98
CA TYR A 288 -22.53 2.17 -8.38
C TYR A 288 -23.47 3.38 -8.22
N GLY A 289 -24.78 3.11 -8.22
CA GLY A 289 -25.81 4.09 -7.88
C GLY A 289 -25.80 4.48 -6.38
N PRO A 290 -26.39 5.63 -6.00
CA PRO A 290 -26.29 6.20 -4.65
C PRO A 290 -26.83 5.30 -3.52
N ASP A 291 -27.77 4.41 -3.82
CA ASP A 291 -28.39 3.49 -2.84
C ASP A 291 -27.71 2.12 -2.76
N HIS A 292 -26.54 1.96 -3.37
CA HIS A 292 -25.88 0.66 -3.46
C HIS A 292 -25.46 0.13 -2.08
N SER A 293 -25.68 -1.17 -1.88
CA SER A 293 -25.45 -1.85 -0.59
C SER A 293 -24.01 -1.75 -0.06
N SER A 294 -23.04 -1.50 -0.94
CA SER A 294 -21.63 -1.28 -0.57
C SER A 294 -21.42 -0.07 0.33
N TYR A 295 -22.38 0.86 0.40
CA TYR A 295 -22.30 2.07 1.22
C TYR A 295 -22.75 1.86 2.67
N LYS A 296 -23.27 0.68 3.02
CA LYS A 296 -23.72 0.36 4.39
C LYS A 296 -22.60 0.39 5.43
N ARG A 297 -21.35 0.14 5.03
CA ARG A 297 -20.19 0.09 5.93
C ARG A 297 -19.28 1.30 5.80
N VAL A 298 -19.10 1.77 4.56
CA VAL A 298 -18.26 2.92 4.23
C VAL A 298 -19.11 3.86 3.38
N PRO A 299 -19.42 5.07 3.86
CA PRO A 299 -20.26 6.02 3.13
C PRO A 299 -19.69 6.34 1.77
N ARG A 300 -20.56 6.63 0.79
CA ARG A 300 -20.15 6.97 -0.58
C ARG A 300 -19.15 8.13 -0.61
N ALA A 301 -19.38 9.18 0.19
CA ALA A 301 -18.47 10.32 0.34
C ALA A 301 -17.02 9.89 0.60
N LEU A 302 -16.80 9.07 1.65
CA LEU A 302 -15.47 8.59 2.01
C LEU A 302 -14.83 7.69 0.93
N LYS A 303 -15.65 6.91 0.20
CA LYS A 303 -15.16 6.10 -0.92
C LYS A 303 -14.70 6.96 -2.10
N VAL A 304 -15.40 8.05 -2.40
CA VAL A 304 -14.98 9.01 -3.44
C VAL A 304 -13.64 9.63 -3.07
N GLU A 305 -13.47 10.07 -1.82
CA GLU A 305 -12.19 10.61 -1.35
C GLU A 305 -11.06 9.57 -1.42
N ALA A 306 -11.33 8.32 -1.05
CA ALA A 306 -10.36 7.22 -1.17
C ALA A 306 -10.02 6.90 -2.64
N ALA A 307 -10.99 6.96 -3.55
CA ALA A 307 -10.76 6.81 -4.98
C ALA A 307 -9.90 7.95 -5.54
N ALA A 308 -10.13 9.18 -5.06
CA ALA A 308 -9.33 10.34 -5.44
C ALA A 308 -7.84 10.14 -5.10
N GLN A 309 -7.52 9.54 -3.93
CA GLN A 309 -6.13 9.22 -3.58
C GLN A 309 -5.44 8.32 -4.63
N TRP A 310 -6.13 7.31 -5.15
CA TRP A 310 -5.59 6.46 -6.22
C TRP A 310 -5.40 7.22 -7.53
N ALA A 311 -6.39 8.00 -7.94
CA ALA A 311 -6.31 8.79 -9.17
C ALA A 311 -5.15 9.80 -9.14
N VAL A 312 -4.94 10.48 -8.00
CA VAL A 312 -3.88 11.47 -7.82
C VAL A 312 -2.50 10.81 -7.76
N HIS A 313 -2.34 9.76 -6.95
CA HIS A 313 -1.01 9.21 -6.66
C HIS A 313 -0.59 8.03 -7.54
N ALA A 314 -1.54 7.31 -8.12
CA ALA A 314 -1.30 6.15 -9.00
C ALA A 314 -1.94 6.30 -10.39
N GLY A 315 -2.46 7.48 -10.74
CA GLY A 315 -3.20 7.71 -11.99
C GLY A 315 -2.46 7.26 -13.25
N ARG A 316 -1.15 7.53 -13.35
CA ARG A 316 -0.32 7.06 -14.47
C ARG A 316 -0.31 5.53 -14.55
N GLN A 317 0.02 4.86 -13.45
CA GLN A 317 0.08 3.40 -13.37
C GLN A 317 -1.29 2.77 -13.70
N MET A 318 -2.38 3.40 -13.26
CA MET A 318 -3.76 2.98 -13.58
C MET A 318 -4.09 3.12 -15.06
N TYR A 319 -3.74 4.24 -15.68
CA TYR A 319 -4.01 4.51 -17.10
C TYR A 319 -3.24 3.54 -18.03
N GLU A 320 -1.99 3.27 -17.68
CA GLU A 320 -1.11 2.35 -18.40
C GLU A 320 -1.50 0.88 -18.18
N CYS A 321 -2.15 0.54 -17.06
CA CYS A 321 -2.56 -0.82 -16.74
C CYS A 321 -3.52 -1.40 -17.79
N LYS A 322 -3.25 -2.64 -18.23
CA LYS A 322 -4.08 -3.41 -19.19
C LYS A 322 -4.56 -4.75 -18.61
N GLU A 323 -4.55 -4.88 -17.28
CA GLU A 323 -4.97 -6.11 -16.60
C GLU A 323 -6.46 -6.38 -16.83
N ILE A 324 -6.75 -7.52 -17.48
CA ILE A 324 -8.11 -8.05 -17.64
C ILE A 324 -8.34 -9.14 -16.59
N MET A 325 -9.41 -8.96 -15.82
CA MET A 325 -9.69 -9.66 -14.57
C MET A 325 -11.12 -10.25 -14.54
N GLY A 326 -11.58 -10.75 -15.68
CA GLY A 326 -12.88 -11.42 -15.83
C GLY A 326 -13.16 -11.86 -17.27
N PRO A 327 -14.29 -12.54 -17.50
CA PRO A 327 -14.65 -13.06 -18.82
C PRO A 327 -14.89 -11.96 -19.87
N LYS A 328 -15.34 -10.76 -19.48
CA LYS A 328 -15.49 -9.66 -20.44
C LYS A 328 -14.11 -9.10 -20.81
N GLY A 329 -13.72 -9.26 -22.07
CA GLY A 329 -12.39 -8.88 -22.58
C GLY A 329 -11.35 -10.00 -22.51
N ASN A 330 -11.68 -11.17 -21.97
CA ASN A 330 -10.84 -12.36 -22.01
C ASN A 330 -11.68 -13.64 -22.15
N ALA A 331 -11.84 -14.13 -23.38
CA ALA A 331 -12.64 -15.32 -23.68
C ALA A 331 -12.10 -16.60 -23.01
N ASN A 332 -10.82 -16.63 -22.64
CA ASN A 332 -10.17 -17.77 -21.99
C ASN A 332 -10.18 -17.67 -20.46
N TRP A 333 -10.97 -16.75 -19.89
CA TRP A 333 -11.03 -16.56 -18.45
C TRP A 333 -11.57 -17.82 -17.73
N PRO A 334 -10.87 -18.35 -16.71
CA PRO A 334 -11.32 -19.58 -16.05
C PRO A 334 -12.67 -19.41 -15.35
N ALA A 335 -13.61 -20.33 -15.59
CA ALA A 335 -14.96 -20.28 -15.03
C ALA A 335 -15.01 -20.25 -13.49
N ASN A 336 -13.98 -20.80 -12.83
CA ASN A 336 -13.86 -20.84 -11.37
C ASN A 336 -13.07 -19.67 -10.75
N ALA A 337 -12.59 -18.71 -11.54
CA ALA A 337 -11.78 -17.59 -11.06
C ALA A 337 -12.60 -16.37 -10.58
N GLY A 338 -13.94 -16.42 -10.71
CA GLY A 338 -14.81 -15.27 -10.44
C GLY A 338 -14.62 -14.17 -11.51
N ALA A 339 -15.00 -12.93 -11.20
CA ALA A 339 -14.76 -11.78 -12.07
C ALA A 339 -14.33 -10.55 -11.23
N PRO A 340 -13.11 -10.57 -10.63
CA PRO A 340 -12.66 -9.49 -9.75
C PRO A 340 -12.67 -8.11 -10.42
N GLY A 341 -12.45 -8.06 -11.74
CA GLY A 341 -12.48 -6.84 -12.54
C GLY A 341 -13.86 -6.38 -12.98
N ARG A 342 -14.95 -7.07 -12.61
CA ARG A 342 -16.31 -6.71 -13.03
C ARG A 342 -16.66 -5.25 -12.73
N GLY A 343 -17.37 -4.62 -13.66
CA GLY A 343 -17.99 -3.30 -13.49
C GLY A 343 -19.07 -3.22 -12.41
N GLY A 344 -19.36 -2.01 -11.94
CA GLY A 344 -20.59 -1.65 -11.25
C GLY A 344 -21.72 -1.33 -12.22
N ASP A 345 -22.80 -0.72 -11.71
CA ASP A 345 -24.04 -0.46 -12.46
C ASP A 345 -23.83 0.38 -13.73
N LYS A 346 -22.82 1.26 -13.73
CA LYS A 346 -22.51 2.19 -14.82
C LYS A 346 -21.48 1.66 -15.82
N TRP A 347 -20.87 0.49 -15.59
CA TRP A 347 -19.85 -0.07 -16.48
C TRP A 347 -20.17 -1.50 -16.91
N ASP A 348 -20.43 -1.69 -18.21
CA ASP A 348 -20.74 -2.98 -18.80
C ASP A 348 -19.65 -3.50 -19.76
N GLY A 349 -18.57 -2.74 -19.94
CA GLY A 349 -17.42 -3.07 -20.80
C GLY A 349 -16.50 -4.15 -20.23
N VAL A 350 -15.20 -4.01 -20.48
CA VAL A 350 -14.17 -4.98 -20.09
C VAL A 350 -14.09 -5.16 -18.57
N ASP A 351 -13.94 -6.41 -18.10
CA ASP A 351 -13.77 -6.75 -16.68
C ASP A 351 -12.34 -6.45 -16.22
N GLY A 352 -11.93 -5.18 -16.25
CA GLY A 352 -10.55 -4.79 -15.92
C GLY A 352 -10.28 -3.32 -16.18
N TYR A 353 -9.03 -3.00 -16.46
CA TYR A 353 -8.60 -1.67 -16.89
C TYR A 353 -8.85 -1.49 -18.39
N ASP A 354 -9.55 -0.41 -18.75
CA ASP A 354 -9.91 -0.07 -20.11
C ASP A 354 -9.98 1.45 -20.28
N ALA A 355 -9.69 1.95 -21.48
CA ALA A 355 -9.68 3.39 -21.76
C ALA A 355 -11.07 4.03 -21.63
N GLY A 356 -12.13 3.31 -22.00
CA GLY A 356 -13.50 3.74 -21.78
C GLY A 356 -13.85 3.81 -20.29
N ARG A 357 -13.37 2.85 -19.50
CA ARG A 357 -13.59 2.81 -18.06
C ARG A 357 -12.89 3.96 -17.34
N TRP A 358 -11.65 4.25 -17.74
CA TRP A 358 -10.89 5.39 -17.27
C TRP A 358 -11.63 6.71 -17.53
N ARG A 359 -12.16 6.90 -18.75
CA ARG A 359 -12.95 8.07 -19.12
C ARG A 359 -14.20 8.21 -18.26
N LEU A 360 -14.93 7.11 -18.06
CA LEU A 360 -16.10 7.07 -17.16
C LEU A 360 -15.72 7.58 -15.77
N TRP A 361 -14.65 7.06 -15.17
CA TRP A 361 -14.23 7.47 -13.83
C TRP A 361 -13.90 8.97 -13.75
N ARG A 362 -13.19 9.50 -14.74
CA ARG A 362 -12.87 10.94 -14.82
C ARG A 362 -14.15 11.78 -14.90
N GLU A 363 -15.11 11.37 -15.72
CA GLU A 363 -16.40 12.07 -15.88
C GLU A 363 -17.26 11.99 -14.61
N GLU A 364 -17.25 10.86 -13.90
CA GLU A 364 -17.93 10.73 -12.60
C GLU A 364 -17.34 11.67 -11.55
N PHE A 365 -16.00 11.76 -11.46
CA PHE A 365 -15.36 12.74 -10.59
C PHE A 365 -15.74 14.18 -10.96
N GLY A 366 -15.76 14.52 -12.26
CA GLY A 366 -16.20 15.84 -12.71
C GLY A 366 -17.63 16.17 -12.26
N ARG A 367 -18.57 15.22 -12.44
CA ARG A 367 -19.95 15.39 -11.98
C ARG A 367 -20.08 15.54 -10.46
N ILE A 368 -19.28 14.82 -9.69
CA ILE A 368 -19.25 14.96 -8.23
C ILE A 368 -18.71 16.34 -7.82
N ALA A 369 -17.65 16.81 -8.48
CA ALA A 369 -17.06 18.12 -8.21
C ALA A 369 -18.02 19.29 -8.44
N GLU A 370 -18.95 19.15 -9.39
CA GLU A 370 -19.96 20.16 -9.76
C GLU A 370 -21.29 20.02 -8.99
N SER A 371 -21.45 18.98 -8.17
CA SER A 371 -22.73 18.70 -7.50
C SER A 371 -22.94 19.60 -6.27
N ASP A 372 -24.04 20.34 -6.22
CA ASP A 372 -24.42 21.15 -5.04
C ASP A 372 -24.85 20.31 -3.83
N GLY A 373 -25.17 19.02 -4.04
CA GLY A 373 -25.59 18.11 -2.98
C GLY A 373 -24.43 17.40 -2.25
N GLU A 374 -23.20 17.56 -2.73
CA GLU A 374 -22.02 16.90 -2.17
C GLU A 374 -21.29 17.83 -1.18
N LEU A 375 -20.60 17.21 -0.22
CA LEU A 375 -19.81 17.93 0.78
C LEU A 375 -18.55 18.53 0.18
N GLU A 376 -18.09 19.66 0.72
CA GLU A 376 -16.97 20.41 0.13
C GLU A 376 -15.68 19.60 0.00
N ASN A 377 -15.32 18.81 1.03
CA ASN A 377 -14.16 17.92 0.97
C ASN A 377 -14.28 16.88 -0.16
N VAL A 378 -15.47 16.35 -0.39
CA VAL A 378 -15.75 15.37 -1.46
C VAL A 378 -15.63 16.03 -2.83
N ARG A 379 -16.22 17.24 -2.99
CA ARG A 379 -16.13 18.00 -4.24
C ARG A 379 -14.69 18.38 -4.58
N SER A 380 -13.95 18.85 -3.57
CA SER A 380 -12.54 19.21 -3.71
C SER A 380 -11.69 17.99 -4.12
N ALA A 381 -11.82 16.87 -3.42
CA ALA A 381 -11.11 15.63 -3.75
C ALA A 381 -11.46 15.12 -5.16
N ALA A 382 -12.73 15.17 -5.55
CA ALA A 382 -13.18 14.77 -6.87
C ALA A 382 -12.62 15.69 -7.97
N LYS A 383 -12.58 17.01 -7.73
CA LYS A 383 -11.99 17.98 -8.66
C LYS A 383 -10.50 17.72 -8.86
N GLU A 384 -9.76 17.53 -7.78
CA GLU A 384 -8.33 17.21 -7.82
C GLU A 384 -8.07 15.91 -8.61
N ALA A 385 -8.86 14.87 -8.34
CA ALA A 385 -8.76 13.60 -9.05
C ALA A 385 -9.04 13.75 -10.56
N ALA A 386 -10.11 14.44 -10.95
CA ALA A 386 -10.44 14.65 -12.36
C ALA A 386 -9.33 15.43 -13.09
N GLU A 387 -8.73 16.44 -12.43
CA GLU A 387 -7.61 17.19 -12.99
C GLU A 387 -6.35 16.33 -13.11
N ALA A 388 -6.01 15.54 -12.10
CA ALA A 388 -4.88 14.62 -12.14
C ALA A 388 -5.03 13.59 -13.26
N MET A 389 -6.23 13.02 -13.43
CA MET A 389 -6.52 12.08 -14.51
C MET A 389 -6.38 12.72 -15.89
N ARG A 390 -6.85 13.96 -16.07
CA ARG A 390 -6.66 14.70 -17.33
C ARG A 390 -5.19 14.94 -17.64
N LYS A 391 -4.37 15.31 -16.64
CA LYS A 391 -2.92 15.49 -16.81
C LYS A 391 -2.23 14.20 -17.27
N VAL A 392 -2.67 13.04 -16.77
CA VAL A 392 -2.15 11.73 -17.21
C VAL A 392 -2.49 11.46 -18.67
N GLU A 393 -3.72 11.77 -19.11
CA GLU A 393 -4.15 11.64 -20.50
C GLU A 393 -3.32 12.54 -21.43
N GLU A 394 -3.16 13.81 -21.06
CA GLU A 394 -2.38 14.80 -21.81
C GLU A 394 -0.90 14.43 -21.91
N ALA A 395 -0.33 13.79 -20.88
CA ALA A 395 1.05 13.33 -20.89
C ALA A 395 1.28 12.02 -21.66
N SER A 396 0.21 11.34 -22.09
CA SER A 396 0.28 10.02 -22.73
C SER A 396 -0.14 10.01 -24.20
N GLY A 397 -0.76 11.10 -24.69
CA GLY A 397 -1.13 11.30 -26.10
C GLY A 397 -0.13 12.21 -26.80
#